data_AF-A0A353EYP5-F1
#
_entry.id   AF-A0A353EYP5-F1
#
_cell.length_a   1.000
_cell.length_b   1.000
_cell.length_c   1.000
_cell.angle_alpha   90.00
_cell.angle_beta   90.00
_cell.angle_gamma   90.00
#
_symmetry.space_group_name_H-M   'P 1'
#
loop_
_entity.id
_entity.type
_entity.pdbx_description
1 polymer ?
#
loop_
_entity_poly.entity_id
_entity_poly.type
_entity_poly.pdbx_seq_one_letter_code
_entity_poly.pdbx_strand_id
1 'polypeptide(L)'
;MHMNRIARALGVFLAILLALPVVSCNFGDRGQSDSDTGSESPVRTQEPTDTGANETKTEPIPDVPDAGDAMKITAEELLKLIRNGEIAENGNYALTGTEYLIFDSTDNRKTYDLHGATIRVATRDGESAVTLKSVRNLTLQNCNLVVTGDTALKTAGARECTLTGIHISGEAKTGFALDGKVNTLDGGTVSGSYGTAVLASGESIGVTNCTLEGATVGIRDESTDGCVAENNILKACKVGVETAVPNTVIWYNTITGGDCGIKASFKKSEISAGEGDGYNILAAKNKITDAKTSILYENVSNGVILLNEAENVTASGCTYLYVNENKVTASLALKNNNYMIANGNRAGNLTDNGNKNKNGDNVTNLDERPEAGVNEALQPHINTEQFVGMKRKAAVRELTDSRQLNVYLTESLTSGKTVIVPPGGLCERADVVFQHRGRNGLCLRRAE
;
A
#
# COMPACT_ATOMS: atom_id res chain seq x y z
N MET A 1 -38.70 37.57 -21.11
CA MET A 1 -37.73 38.62 -20.69
C MET A 1 -36.35 37.98 -20.72
N HIS A 2 -35.61 38.02 -21.82
CA HIS A 2 -34.73 39.13 -22.23
C HIS A 2 -33.85 39.59 -21.07
N MET A 3 -32.58 39.17 -21.04
CA MET A 3 -31.42 39.67 -21.80
C MET A 3 -30.69 40.78 -21.03
N ASN A 4 -29.41 40.49 -20.78
CA ASN A 4 -28.24 41.37 -20.89
C ASN A 4 -28.16 42.55 -19.91
N ARG A 5 -26.98 42.95 -19.43
CA ARG A 5 -25.67 43.13 -20.09
C ARG A 5 -24.58 42.96 -19.00
N ILE A 6 -23.46 42.28 -19.20
CA ILE A 6 -22.37 42.45 -20.18
C ILE A 6 -21.61 43.78 -20.05
N ALA A 7 -20.27 43.63 -20.07
CA ALA A 7 -19.17 44.57 -20.36
C ALA A 7 -18.46 45.12 -19.12
N ARG A 8 -17.12 45.15 -19.00
CA ARG A 8 -15.92 44.96 -19.87
C ARG A 8 -14.72 44.92 -18.88
N ALA A 9 -13.52 44.41 -19.16
CA ALA A 9 -12.63 44.42 -20.34
C ALA A 9 -11.67 43.21 -20.24
N LEU A 10 -11.17 42.49 -21.25
CA LEU A 10 -10.67 42.73 -22.62
C LEU A 10 -9.32 43.46 -22.75
N GLY A 11 -8.32 42.73 -23.26
CA GLY A 11 -7.09 43.19 -23.91
C GLY A 11 -5.89 42.29 -23.53
N VAL A 12 -5.08 41.69 -24.41
CA VAL A 12 -4.79 41.89 -25.84
C VAL A 12 -4.15 40.61 -26.44
N PHE A 13 -4.42 40.37 -27.73
CA PHE A 13 -3.86 39.38 -28.66
C PHE A 13 -2.52 39.86 -29.24
N LEU A 14 -1.50 39.00 -29.49
CA LEU A 14 -0.76 38.94 -30.77
C LEU A 14 0.28 37.78 -30.83
N ALA A 15 0.43 37.22 -32.03
CA ALA A 15 1.23 36.05 -32.43
C ALA A 15 2.63 36.38 -33.00
N ILE A 16 3.44 35.33 -33.26
CA ILE A 16 4.41 35.07 -34.38
C ILE A 16 5.51 34.11 -33.85
N LEU A 17 5.59 32.81 -34.20
CA LEU A 17 6.16 32.12 -35.39
C LEU A 17 7.71 32.09 -35.51
N LEU A 18 8.22 30.86 -35.72
CA LEU A 18 9.52 30.40 -36.29
C LEU A 18 10.67 30.02 -35.32
N ALA A 19 11.01 28.72 -35.26
CA ALA A 19 12.15 28.12 -35.99
C ALA A 19 12.39 26.64 -35.61
N LEU A 20 12.37 25.76 -36.63
CA LEU A 20 13.04 24.44 -36.68
C LEU A 20 14.44 24.61 -37.30
N PRO A 21 15.40 23.69 -37.04
CA PRO A 21 15.75 22.60 -38.00
C PRO A 21 15.99 21.25 -37.27
N VAL A 22 15.50 20.06 -37.68
CA VAL A 22 15.86 19.08 -38.75
C VAL A 22 17.34 18.60 -38.83
N VAL A 23 17.49 17.25 -38.85
CA VAL A 23 18.59 16.35 -39.34
C VAL A 23 19.71 16.06 -38.31
N SER A 24 20.17 14.83 -38.01
CA SER A 24 20.43 13.65 -38.88
C SER A 24 20.37 12.30 -38.15
N CYS A 25 19.89 11.27 -38.86
CA CYS A 25 20.19 9.87 -38.63
C CYS A 25 21.66 9.54 -38.94
N ASN A 26 22.22 8.49 -38.34
CA ASN A 26 23.09 7.58 -39.07
C ASN A 26 22.99 6.15 -38.54
N PHE A 27 22.87 5.21 -39.47
CA PHE A 27 22.72 3.77 -39.32
C PHE A 27 24.02 3.08 -39.76
N GLY A 28 24.30 1.91 -39.19
CA GLY A 28 25.16 0.87 -39.76
C GLY A 28 26.54 0.73 -39.09
N ASP A 29 27.17 -0.44 -39.03
CA ASP A 29 26.78 -1.82 -39.33
C ASP A 29 27.88 -2.75 -38.75
N ARG A 30 27.51 -4.00 -38.46
CA ARG A 30 28.29 -5.26 -38.35
C ARG A 30 29.79 -5.28 -37.97
N GLY A 31 30.14 -6.22 -37.10
CA GLY A 31 31.47 -6.85 -37.07
C GLY A 31 31.68 -7.85 -35.92
N GLN A 32 31.62 -9.14 -36.25
CA GLN A 32 31.95 -10.29 -35.41
C GLN A 32 33.39 -10.74 -35.76
N SER A 33 34.28 -10.95 -34.77
CA SER A 33 35.32 -11.99 -34.76
C SER A 33 36.24 -11.90 -33.54
N ASP A 34 36.60 -13.09 -33.06
CA ASP A 34 37.41 -13.45 -31.89
C ASP A 34 38.86 -12.94 -31.83
N SER A 35 39.40 -13.10 -30.61
CA SER A 35 40.73 -13.62 -30.25
C SER A 35 41.79 -12.65 -29.68
N ASP A 36 42.09 -12.94 -28.41
CA ASP A 36 43.42 -13.09 -27.79
C ASP A 36 44.39 -11.89 -27.69
N THR A 37 44.66 -11.49 -26.44
CA THR A 37 45.90 -11.81 -25.70
C THR A 37 46.14 -10.77 -24.58
N GLY A 38 46.54 -11.21 -23.37
CA GLY A 38 47.23 -10.28 -22.46
C GLY A 38 47.20 -10.56 -20.95
N SER A 39 48.05 -11.49 -20.52
CA SER A 39 48.88 -11.40 -19.30
C SER A 39 48.24 -11.61 -17.91
N GLU A 40 48.41 -12.82 -17.40
CA GLU A 40 48.40 -13.18 -15.98
C GLU A 40 49.68 -12.72 -15.26
N SER A 41 49.54 -12.26 -13.99
CA SER A 41 50.39 -12.56 -12.81
C SER A 41 50.12 -11.54 -11.67
N PRO A 42 50.37 -11.86 -10.39
CA PRO A 42 49.78 -12.93 -9.58
C PRO A 42 49.03 -12.37 -8.35
N VAL A 43 48.07 -13.13 -7.83
CA VAL A 43 47.38 -12.87 -6.56
C VAL A 43 48.37 -13.09 -5.40
N ARG A 44 48.69 -12.02 -4.66
CA ARG A 44 49.39 -12.10 -3.39
C ARG A 44 48.37 -12.04 -2.26
N THR A 45 48.10 -13.20 -1.66
CA THR A 45 47.37 -13.35 -0.40
C THR A 45 48.17 -12.65 0.71
N GLN A 46 47.63 -11.58 1.27
CA GLN A 46 48.02 -11.06 2.58
C GLN A 46 46.87 -11.33 3.53
N GLU A 47 47.10 -12.24 4.49
CA GLU A 47 46.28 -12.36 5.69
C GLU A 47 46.34 -11.04 6.46
N PRO A 48 45.20 -10.44 6.86
CA PRO A 48 45.22 -9.38 7.85
C PRO A 48 45.43 -10.01 9.23
N THR A 49 46.54 -9.65 9.86
CA THR A 49 46.79 -9.81 11.29
C THR A 49 45.64 -9.23 12.11
N ASP A 50 44.89 -10.11 12.76
CA ASP A 50 43.80 -9.79 13.68
C ASP A 50 44.38 -9.41 15.06
N THR A 51 44.51 -8.11 15.31
CA THR A 51 44.69 -7.55 16.66
C THR A 51 43.90 -6.26 16.76
N GLY A 52 42.62 -6.39 17.08
CA GLY A 52 41.76 -5.27 17.44
C GLY A 52 40.49 -5.80 18.05
N ALA A 53 40.39 -5.76 19.39
CA ALA A 53 39.17 -6.07 20.10
C ALA A 53 37.99 -5.34 19.43
N ASN A 54 37.00 -6.12 19.00
CA ASN A 54 35.74 -5.62 18.48
C ASN A 54 35.00 -4.96 19.65
N GLU A 55 35.32 -3.70 19.94
CA GLU A 55 34.48 -2.86 20.78
C GLU A 55 33.16 -2.68 20.02
N THR A 56 32.17 -3.50 20.36
CA THR A 56 30.76 -3.25 20.03
C THR A 56 30.43 -1.85 20.53
N LYS A 57 30.54 -0.85 19.66
CA LYS A 57 30.05 0.51 19.91
C LYS A 57 28.56 0.37 20.14
N THR A 58 28.17 0.28 21.40
CA THR A 58 26.78 0.35 21.80
C THR A 58 26.40 1.81 21.61
N GLU A 59 25.58 2.10 20.62
CA GLU A 59 25.10 3.47 20.43
C GLU A 59 24.41 3.94 21.72
N PRO A 60 24.63 5.20 22.13
CA PRO A 60 24.04 5.73 23.35
C PRO A 60 22.51 5.71 23.22
N ILE A 61 21.81 5.36 24.30
CA ILE A 61 20.35 5.49 24.36
C ILE A 61 20.02 6.99 24.27
N PRO A 62 19.08 7.41 23.41
CA PRO A 62 18.57 8.78 23.44
C PRO A 62 17.99 9.15 24.81
N ASP A 63 17.88 10.44 25.09
CA ASP A 63 17.20 10.88 26.31
C ASP A 63 15.69 10.57 26.22
N VAL A 64 15.12 10.15 27.36
CA VAL A 64 13.67 9.96 27.48
C VAL A 64 12.99 11.32 27.28
N PRO A 65 11.93 11.43 26.46
CA PRO A 65 11.23 12.69 26.22
C PRO A 65 10.80 13.37 27.53
N ASP A 66 11.40 14.52 27.83
CA ASP A 66 11.17 15.21 29.10
C ASP A 66 9.75 15.74 29.21
N ALA A 67 9.14 15.50 30.36
CA ALA A 67 7.97 16.19 30.86
C ALA A 67 8.14 16.21 32.37
N GLY A 68 8.50 17.37 32.94
CA GLY A 68 8.91 17.52 34.34
C GLY A 68 7.88 17.08 35.39
N ASP A 69 6.67 16.72 34.97
CA ASP A 69 5.56 16.19 35.77
C ASP A 69 5.34 14.68 35.64
N ALA A 70 6.07 13.97 34.76
CA ALA A 70 5.90 12.53 34.55
C ALA A 70 6.40 11.71 35.74
N MET A 71 5.62 10.71 36.15
CA MET A 71 6.02 9.74 37.17
C MET A 71 7.15 8.85 36.63
N LYS A 72 8.32 8.95 37.24
CA LYS A 72 9.45 8.07 36.98
C LYS A 72 9.15 6.67 37.51
N ILE A 73 9.17 5.66 36.64
CA ILE A 73 8.78 4.29 36.97
C ILE A 73 9.62 3.29 36.16
N THR A 74 9.91 2.11 36.72
CA THR A 74 10.57 1.04 35.95
C THR A 74 9.57 0.33 35.01
N ALA A 75 10.09 -0.36 33.99
CA ALA A 75 9.26 -1.15 33.08
C ALA A 75 8.51 -2.28 33.83
N GLU A 76 9.15 -2.92 34.81
CA GLU A 76 8.55 -3.97 35.63
C GLU A 76 7.37 -3.44 36.47
N GLU A 77 7.55 -2.30 37.13
CA GLU A 77 6.50 -1.68 37.94
C GLU A 77 5.31 -1.23 37.08
N LEU A 78 5.57 -0.62 35.92
CA LEU A 78 4.50 -0.21 35.01
C LEU A 78 3.73 -1.41 34.45
N LEU A 79 4.43 -2.50 34.09
CA LEU A 79 3.77 -3.74 33.68
C LEU A 79 2.90 -4.34 34.79
N LYS A 80 3.31 -4.26 36.06
CA LYS A 80 2.47 -4.70 37.18
C LYS A 80 1.18 -3.88 37.26
N LEU A 81 1.26 -2.56 37.15
CA LEU A 81 0.08 -1.68 37.14
C LEU A 81 -0.87 -2.03 35.99
N ILE A 82 -0.34 -2.21 34.77
CA ILE A 82 -1.13 -2.60 33.60
C ILE A 82 -1.81 -3.95 33.83
N ARG A 83 -1.05 -4.96 34.28
CA ARG A 83 -1.54 -6.33 34.49
C ARG A 83 -2.60 -6.43 35.59
N ASN A 84 -2.55 -5.55 36.58
CA ASN A 84 -3.51 -5.48 37.67
C ASN A 84 -4.72 -4.59 37.35
N GLY A 85 -4.71 -3.84 36.24
CA GLY A 85 -5.74 -2.84 35.93
C GLY A 85 -5.68 -1.62 36.86
N GLU A 86 -4.50 -1.31 37.40
CA GLU A 86 -4.25 -0.24 38.36
C GLU A 86 -3.61 1.00 37.71
N ILE A 87 -3.48 1.00 36.37
CA ILE A 87 -2.98 2.16 35.64
C ILE A 87 -3.95 3.33 35.81
N ALA A 88 -3.41 4.50 36.16
CA ALA A 88 -4.23 5.68 36.39
C ALA A 88 -4.80 6.19 35.07
N GLU A 89 -6.07 6.58 35.07
CA GLU A 89 -6.70 7.25 33.93
C GLU A 89 -5.91 8.51 33.55
N ASN A 90 -5.50 8.61 32.29
CA ASN A 90 -4.63 9.66 31.76
C ASN A 90 -3.30 9.83 32.53
N GLY A 91 -2.83 8.78 33.23
CA GLY A 91 -1.57 8.81 33.96
C GLY A 91 -0.38 9.12 33.04
N ASN A 92 0.61 9.87 33.54
CA ASN A 92 1.81 10.28 32.78
C ASN A 92 3.04 9.59 33.38
N TYR A 93 3.64 8.65 32.63
CA TYR A 93 4.71 7.78 33.09
C TYR A 93 5.96 7.96 32.21
N ALA A 94 7.12 8.09 32.84
CA ALA A 94 8.42 8.09 32.16
C ALA A 94 9.23 6.87 32.60
N LEU A 95 9.58 6.00 31.65
CA LEU A 95 10.35 4.80 31.97
C LEU A 95 11.76 5.18 32.38
N THR A 96 12.19 4.67 33.54
CA THR A 96 13.56 4.77 34.03
C THR A 96 14.30 3.46 33.79
N GLY A 97 15.54 3.54 33.31
CA GLY A 97 16.40 2.38 33.08
C GLY A 97 16.57 2.07 31.59
N THR A 98 16.98 0.83 31.29
CA THR A 98 17.25 0.36 29.91
C THR A 98 16.28 -0.72 29.45
N GLU A 99 15.20 -0.95 30.21
CA GLU A 99 14.21 -1.99 29.98
C GLU A 99 12.96 -1.41 29.31
N TYR A 100 12.23 -2.26 28.59
CA TYR A 100 11.04 -1.90 27.81
C TYR A 100 9.84 -2.75 28.24
N LEU A 101 8.64 -2.35 27.81
CA LEU A 101 7.43 -3.08 28.13
C LEU A 101 7.32 -4.33 27.25
N ILE A 102 7.41 -5.52 27.85
CA ILE A 102 7.29 -6.80 27.16
C ILE A 102 6.04 -7.53 27.65
N PHE A 103 5.10 -7.72 26.73
CA PHE A 103 3.97 -8.63 26.89
C PHE A 103 4.34 -9.99 26.28
N ASP A 104 4.15 -11.06 27.04
CA ASP A 104 4.62 -12.39 26.64
C ASP A 104 3.51 -13.44 26.72
N SER A 105 3.87 -14.72 26.69
CA SER A 105 2.91 -15.83 26.75
C SER A 105 2.01 -15.82 28.00
N THR A 106 2.40 -15.17 29.09
CA THR A 106 1.57 -15.00 30.30
C THR A 106 0.43 -14.01 30.09
N ASP A 107 0.47 -13.25 29.00
CA ASP A 107 -0.52 -12.25 28.63
C ASP A 107 -1.50 -12.75 27.55
N ASN A 108 -1.42 -14.02 27.16
CA ASN A 108 -2.33 -14.63 26.18
C ASN A 108 -3.81 -14.47 26.57
N ARG A 109 -4.66 -14.12 25.59
CA ARG A 109 -6.13 -13.99 25.74
C ARG A 109 -6.57 -12.93 26.75
N LYS A 110 -5.75 -11.90 26.95
CA LYS A 110 -6.07 -10.77 27.84
C LYS A 110 -6.36 -9.51 27.04
N THR A 111 -7.13 -8.63 27.66
CA THR A 111 -7.37 -7.27 27.21
C THR A 111 -6.80 -6.32 28.25
N TYR A 112 -5.92 -5.43 27.82
CA TYR A 112 -5.37 -4.36 28.65
C TYR A 112 -5.82 -3.02 28.09
N ASP A 113 -6.64 -2.31 28.87
CA ASP A 113 -7.00 -0.92 28.64
C ASP A 113 -6.08 -0.02 29.46
N LEU A 114 -5.38 0.88 28.80
CA LEU A 114 -4.43 1.78 29.43
C LEU A 114 -5.06 3.13 29.77
N HIS A 115 -6.37 3.29 29.55
CA HIS A 115 -7.17 4.43 30.01
C HIS A 115 -6.58 5.80 29.63
N GLY A 116 -6.03 5.91 28.41
CA GLY A 116 -5.44 7.15 27.89
C GLY A 116 -4.07 7.48 28.48
N ALA A 117 -3.46 6.58 29.25
CA ALA A 117 -2.15 6.83 29.87
C ALA A 117 -1.08 7.19 28.83
N THR A 118 -0.23 8.15 29.20
CA THR A 118 0.94 8.57 28.43
C THR A 118 2.18 7.87 28.97
N ILE A 119 2.88 7.15 28.09
CA ILE A 119 4.10 6.41 28.41
C ILE A 119 5.25 6.98 27.57
N ARG A 120 6.28 7.49 28.24
CA ARG A 120 7.45 8.13 27.63
C ARG A 120 8.64 7.20 27.71
N VAL A 121 9.25 6.89 26.55
CA VAL A 121 10.32 5.89 26.44
C VAL A 121 11.36 6.35 25.42
N ALA A 122 12.64 6.13 25.72
CA ALA A 122 13.70 6.18 24.72
C ALA A 122 14.19 4.77 24.40
N THR A 123 14.41 4.48 23.14
CA THR A 123 14.79 3.14 22.64
C THR A 123 16.14 3.18 21.94
N ARG A 124 16.89 2.08 22.05
CA ARG A 124 18.11 1.85 21.25
C ARG A 124 17.75 1.41 19.83
N ASP A 125 18.72 1.54 18.94
CA ASP A 125 18.68 0.91 17.62
C ASP A 125 18.46 -0.62 17.74
N GLY A 126 17.48 -1.13 16.99
CA GLY A 126 17.05 -2.53 17.00
C GLY A 126 16.01 -2.88 18.07
N GLU A 127 15.72 -1.98 19.00
CA GLU A 127 14.82 -2.22 20.14
C GLU A 127 13.44 -1.57 19.95
N SER A 128 12.50 -1.92 20.83
CA SER A 128 11.13 -1.40 20.78
C SER A 128 10.61 -1.04 22.16
N ALA A 129 9.93 0.11 22.29
CA ALA A 129 9.42 0.59 23.58
C ALA A 129 8.34 -0.34 24.17
N VAL A 130 7.49 -0.89 23.30
CA VAL A 130 6.52 -1.93 23.62
C VAL A 130 6.71 -3.12 22.69
N THR A 131 6.85 -4.32 23.24
CA THR A 131 6.96 -5.56 22.47
C THR A 131 5.90 -6.57 22.91
N LEU A 132 5.08 -7.01 21.95
CA LEU A 132 4.20 -8.17 22.09
C LEU A 132 4.97 -9.39 21.57
N LYS A 133 5.61 -10.13 22.48
CA LYS A 133 6.55 -11.21 22.18
C LYS A 133 5.86 -12.57 22.21
N SER A 134 5.59 -13.14 21.04
CA SER A 134 4.97 -14.47 20.89
C SER A 134 3.64 -14.65 21.66
N VAL A 135 2.96 -13.55 21.98
CA VAL A 135 1.66 -13.55 22.66
C VAL A 135 0.55 -13.89 21.66
N ARG A 136 -0.56 -14.46 22.15
CA ARG A 136 -1.70 -14.88 21.35
C ARG A 136 -2.99 -14.26 21.86
N ASN A 137 -3.78 -13.71 20.94
CA ASN A 137 -5.11 -13.17 21.21
C ASN A 137 -5.09 -12.12 22.32
N LEU A 138 -4.10 -11.21 22.29
CA LEU A 138 -4.02 -10.08 23.22
C LEU A 138 -4.64 -8.84 22.57
N THR A 139 -5.43 -8.10 23.33
CA THR A 139 -5.89 -6.76 22.96
C THR A 139 -5.18 -5.72 23.83
N LEU A 140 -4.47 -4.79 23.20
CA LEU A 140 -3.87 -3.63 23.87
C LEU A 140 -4.59 -2.38 23.38
N GLN A 141 -5.11 -1.56 24.30
CA GLN A 141 -5.92 -0.42 23.91
C GLN A 141 -5.70 0.86 24.72
N ASN A 142 -6.01 1.99 24.08
CA ASN A 142 -6.15 3.32 24.68
C ASN A 142 -4.90 3.83 25.41
N CYS A 143 -3.82 4.10 24.69
CA CYS A 143 -2.64 4.75 25.27
C CYS A 143 -1.97 5.75 24.32
N ASN A 144 -1.17 6.63 24.92
CA ASN A 144 -0.26 7.52 24.22
C ASN A 144 1.18 7.05 24.45
N LEU A 145 1.88 6.69 23.40
CA LEU A 145 3.31 6.37 23.43
C LEU A 145 4.08 7.58 22.90
N VAL A 146 4.97 8.14 23.72
CA VAL A 146 5.91 9.19 23.31
C VAL A 146 7.29 8.57 23.26
N VAL A 147 7.78 8.31 22.04
CA VAL A 147 8.98 7.50 21.84
C VAL A 147 10.04 8.24 21.04
N THR A 148 11.29 8.17 21.50
CA THR A 148 12.49 8.56 20.75
C THR A 148 13.34 7.32 20.50
N GLY A 149 13.94 7.21 19.32
CA GLY A 149 14.84 6.09 18.98
C GLY A 149 14.34 5.27 17.79
N ASP A 150 14.25 3.95 17.94
CA ASP A 150 13.95 3.04 16.83
C ASP A 150 12.45 2.77 16.66
N THR A 151 11.89 1.80 17.38
CA THR A 151 10.48 1.39 17.19
C THR A 151 9.62 1.67 18.42
N ALA A 152 8.43 2.25 18.23
CA ALA A 152 7.52 2.52 19.34
C ALA A 152 6.76 1.25 19.80
N LEU A 153 6.16 0.50 18.88
CA LEU A 153 5.46 -0.75 19.22
C LEU A 153 5.71 -1.85 18.19
N LYS A 154 6.08 -3.04 18.67
CA LYS A 154 6.37 -4.21 17.84
C LYS A 154 5.56 -5.45 18.24
N THR A 155 5.00 -6.16 17.25
CA THR A 155 4.40 -7.49 17.45
C THR A 155 5.35 -8.61 17.03
N ALA A 156 6.35 -8.91 17.85
CA ALA A 156 7.39 -9.90 17.54
C ALA A 156 6.85 -11.34 17.63
N GLY A 157 6.48 -11.94 16.51
CA GLY A 157 5.90 -13.29 16.46
C GLY A 157 4.53 -13.44 17.15
N ALA A 158 3.86 -12.33 17.48
CA ALA A 158 2.54 -12.35 18.11
C ALA A 158 1.47 -12.86 17.13
N ARG A 159 0.36 -13.39 17.65
CA ARG A 159 -0.73 -13.91 16.82
C ARG A 159 -2.09 -13.42 17.28
N GLU A 160 -2.98 -13.12 16.33
CA GLU A 160 -4.36 -12.76 16.61
C GLU A 160 -4.49 -11.56 17.57
N CYS A 161 -3.51 -10.66 17.58
CA CYS A 161 -3.49 -9.52 18.49
C CYS A 161 -4.17 -8.30 17.87
N THR A 162 -4.90 -7.56 18.70
CA THR A 162 -5.56 -6.31 18.32
C THR A 162 -4.90 -5.15 19.06
N LEU A 163 -4.44 -4.16 18.32
CA LEU A 163 -3.94 -2.90 18.83
C LEU A 163 -4.96 -1.83 18.49
N THR A 164 -5.53 -1.15 19.47
CA THR A 164 -6.59 -0.17 19.19
C THR A 164 -6.55 1.10 20.02
N GLY A 165 -6.82 2.25 19.41
CA GLY A 165 -6.74 3.54 20.11
C GLY A 165 -5.35 3.85 20.68
N ILE A 166 -4.29 3.39 20.01
CA ILE A 166 -2.90 3.67 20.40
C ILE A 166 -2.40 4.87 19.59
N HIS A 167 -1.94 5.91 20.29
CA HIS A 167 -1.42 7.13 19.70
C HIS A 167 0.08 7.22 19.90
N ILE A 168 0.86 7.32 18.82
CA ILE A 168 2.31 7.38 18.85
C ILE A 168 2.77 8.77 18.43
N SER A 169 3.64 9.36 19.25
CA SER A 169 4.29 10.65 19.02
C SER A 169 5.77 10.60 19.42
N GLY A 170 6.53 11.64 19.06
CA GLY A 170 7.98 11.69 19.26
C GLY A 170 8.76 11.52 17.96
N GLU A 171 9.98 11.00 18.09
CA GLU A 171 11.01 10.93 17.03
C GLU A 171 11.56 9.50 16.90
N ALA A 172 10.65 8.52 16.75
CA ALA A 172 11.04 7.14 16.46
C ALA A 172 11.23 6.93 14.95
N LYS A 173 12.08 5.97 14.55
CA LYS A 173 12.21 5.54 13.15
C LYS A 173 10.94 4.86 12.65
N THR A 174 10.31 4.03 13.49
CA THR A 174 9.09 3.28 13.16
C THR A 174 8.03 3.44 14.25
N GLY A 175 6.78 3.75 13.84
CA GLY A 175 5.64 3.78 14.76
C GLY A 175 5.22 2.37 15.19
N PHE A 176 4.51 1.68 14.31
CA PHE A 176 4.07 0.29 14.51
C PHE A 176 4.85 -0.66 13.60
N ALA A 177 5.49 -1.67 14.19
CA ALA A 177 6.11 -2.79 13.48
C ALA A 177 5.26 -4.06 13.69
N LEU A 178 4.39 -4.35 12.72
CA LEU A 178 3.41 -5.43 12.76
C LEU A 178 3.98 -6.70 12.11
N ASP A 179 4.67 -7.51 12.91
CA ASP A 179 5.14 -8.86 12.57
C ASP A 179 4.17 -9.92 13.12
N GLY A 180 4.41 -11.21 12.89
CA GLY A 180 3.61 -12.31 13.41
C GLY A 180 2.47 -12.69 12.47
N LYS A 181 1.30 -13.08 13.01
CA LYS A 181 0.18 -13.59 12.20
C LYS A 181 -1.17 -13.05 12.65
N VAL A 182 -1.99 -12.54 11.73
CA VAL A 182 -3.37 -12.11 12.01
C VAL A 182 -3.39 -10.98 13.06
N ASN A 183 -2.47 -10.02 12.92
CA ASN A 183 -2.43 -8.87 13.81
C ASN A 183 -3.14 -7.69 13.15
N THR A 184 -3.96 -6.99 13.94
CA THR A 184 -4.77 -5.86 13.47
C THR A 184 -4.43 -4.61 14.25
N LEU A 185 -4.17 -3.52 13.54
CA LEU A 185 -4.13 -2.17 14.08
C LEU A 185 -5.41 -1.45 13.68
N ASP A 186 -6.20 -1.02 14.67
CA ASP A 186 -7.50 -0.37 14.48
C ASP A 186 -7.58 0.97 15.24
N GLY A 187 -7.73 2.09 14.54
CA GLY A 187 -7.85 3.39 15.20
C GLY A 187 -6.54 3.92 15.78
N GLY A 188 -5.40 3.45 15.27
CA GLY A 188 -4.08 3.94 15.67
C GLY A 188 -3.76 5.32 15.11
N THR A 189 -2.95 6.10 15.84
CA THR A 189 -2.41 7.37 15.32
C THR A 189 -0.89 7.36 15.36
N VAL A 190 -0.25 7.91 14.32
CA VAL A 190 1.17 8.25 14.33
C VAL A 190 1.31 9.69 13.87
N SER A 191 1.90 10.54 14.71
CA SER A 191 2.13 11.96 14.41
C SER A 191 3.58 12.34 14.72
N GLY A 192 4.31 12.82 13.71
CA GLY A 192 5.70 13.26 13.82
C GLY A 192 6.54 12.90 12.59
N SER A 193 7.85 13.08 12.67
CA SER A 193 8.77 12.76 11.57
C SER A 193 9.31 11.34 11.70
N TYR A 194 8.57 10.38 11.14
CA TYR A 194 8.94 8.95 11.14
C TYR A 194 9.54 8.52 9.81
N GLY A 195 10.39 7.50 9.84
CA GLY A 195 10.74 6.75 8.63
C GLY A 195 9.49 6.03 8.10
N THR A 196 8.90 5.16 8.92
CA THR A 196 7.69 4.42 8.55
C THR A 196 6.67 4.50 9.69
N ALA A 197 5.43 4.91 9.40
CA ALA A 197 4.40 4.96 10.45
C ALA A 197 3.89 3.55 10.81
N VAL A 198 3.61 2.72 9.81
CA VAL A 198 3.26 1.30 9.97
C VAL A 198 4.08 0.43 9.02
N LEU A 199 4.91 -0.45 9.58
CA LEU A 199 5.61 -1.51 8.86
C LEU A 199 4.84 -2.82 9.08
N ALA A 200 4.20 -3.34 8.03
CA ALA A 200 3.56 -4.65 8.05
C ALA A 200 4.53 -5.69 7.50
N SER A 201 5.03 -6.60 8.35
CA SER A 201 6.02 -7.63 7.96
C SER A 201 5.57 -9.07 8.24
N GLY A 202 4.44 -9.25 8.94
CA GLY A 202 3.91 -10.56 9.30
C GLY A 202 3.08 -11.24 8.20
N GLU A 203 2.14 -12.09 8.60
CA GLU A 203 1.14 -12.76 7.77
C GLU A 203 -0.25 -12.22 8.13
N SER A 204 -1.08 -11.93 7.13
CA SER A 204 -2.48 -11.50 7.31
C SER A 204 -2.60 -10.26 8.22
N ILE A 205 -1.87 -9.21 7.89
CA ILE A 205 -1.84 -7.95 8.67
C ILE A 205 -2.96 -7.01 8.19
N GLY A 206 -3.73 -6.49 9.14
CA GLY A 206 -4.77 -5.48 8.90
C GLY A 206 -4.42 -4.13 9.53
N VAL A 207 -4.55 -3.05 8.76
CA VAL A 207 -4.37 -1.67 9.22
C VAL A 207 -5.61 -0.89 8.84
N THR A 208 -6.41 -0.51 9.85
CA THR A 208 -7.70 0.12 9.61
C THR A 208 -8.00 1.28 10.53
N ASN A 209 -8.80 2.24 10.03
CA ASN A 209 -9.26 3.41 10.78
C ASN A 209 -8.13 4.26 11.38
N CYS A 210 -6.90 4.15 10.86
CA CYS A 210 -5.74 4.84 11.41
C CYS A 210 -5.57 6.24 10.83
N THR A 211 -4.92 7.12 11.59
CA THR A 211 -4.45 8.43 11.13
C THR A 211 -2.92 8.49 11.19
N LEU A 212 -2.27 8.59 10.03
CA LEU A 212 -0.82 8.53 9.89
C LEU A 212 -0.32 9.82 9.24
N GLU A 213 0.46 10.61 9.97
CA GLU A 213 0.89 11.95 9.54
C GLU A 213 2.41 12.13 9.59
N GLY A 214 2.98 12.70 8.52
CA GLY A 214 4.35 13.21 8.49
C GLY A 214 5.46 12.17 8.27
N ALA A 215 5.12 10.90 8.09
CA ALA A 215 6.10 9.83 7.86
C ALA A 215 6.67 9.81 6.43
N THR A 216 7.88 9.27 6.24
CA THR A 216 8.40 9.01 4.88
C THR A 216 7.50 8.02 4.15
N VAL A 217 7.11 6.93 4.82
CA VAL A 217 6.06 6.03 4.33
C VAL A 217 4.98 5.87 5.40
N GLY A 218 3.72 6.06 5.02
CA GLY A 218 2.59 5.85 5.91
C GLY A 218 2.42 4.36 6.26
N ILE A 219 2.11 3.54 5.25
CA ILE A 219 2.04 2.08 5.40
C ILE A 219 3.00 1.44 4.42
N ARG A 220 3.94 0.66 4.94
CA ARG A 220 4.90 -0.14 4.18
C ARG A 220 4.52 -1.62 4.32
N ASP A 221 4.12 -2.22 3.21
CA ASP A 221 3.79 -3.65 3.14
C ASP A 221 5.01 -4.46 2.70
N GLU A 222 5.58 -5.18 3.66
CA GLU A 222 6.63 -6.19 3.53
C GLU A 222 6.16 -7.53 4.10
N SER A 223 4.83 -7.72 4.22
CA SER A 223 4.21 -8.93 4.71
C SER A 223 4.49 -10.13 3.79
N THR A 224 4.19 -11.32 4.29
CA THR A 224 4.40 -12.56 3.53
C THR A 224 3.30 -12.84 2.51
N ASP A 225 2.10 -12.27 2.70
CA ASP A 225 0.90 -12.66 1.97
C ASP A 225 -0.07 -11.49 1.67
N GLY A 226 0.42 -10.25 1.80
CA GLY A 226 -0.26 -9.00 1.50
C GLY A 226 -1.03 -8.44 2.68
N CYS A 227 -0.85 -7.14 2.97
CA CYS A 227 -1.61 -6.44 4.00
C CYS A 227 -2.95 -5.91 3.48
N VAL A 228 -3.88 -5.64 4.41
CA VAL A 228 -5.10 -4.86 4.16
C VAL A 228 -4.95 -3.48 4.78
N ALA A 229 -4.95 -2.45 3.94
CA ALA A 229 -5.01 -1.05 4.35
C ALA A 229 -6.40 -0.49 4.03
N GLU A 230 -7.25 -0.36 5.06
CA GLU A 230 -8.66 0.03 4.92
C GLU A 230 -9.04 1.26 5.74
N ASN A 231 -9.69 2.23 5.09
CA ASN A 231 -10.30 3.38 5.78
C ASN A 231 -9.30 4.18 6.63
N ASN A 232 -8.06 4.34 6.15
CA ASN A 232 -7.05 5.13 6.84
C ASN A 232 -6.98 6.56 6.28
N ILE A 233 -6.53 7.48 7.13
CA ILE A 233 -6.19 8.87 6.76
C ILE A 233 -4.68 8.99 6.76
N LEU A 234 -4.08 9.24 5.60
CA LEU A 234 -2.64 9.41 5.44
C LEU A 234 -2.35 10.83 4.97
N LYS A 235 -1.63 11.61 5.78
CA LYS A 235 -1.45 13.05 5.54
C LYS A 235 0.03 13.42 5.55
N ALA A 236 0.44 14.18 4.54
CA ALA A 236 1.81 14.68 4.42
C ALA A 236 2.88 13.57 4.50
N CYS A 237 2.54 12.33 4.13
CA CYS A 237 3.52 11.28 3.94
C CYS A 237 4.25 11.47 2.61
N LYS A 238 5.54 11.13 2.50
CA LYS A 238 6.20 11.16 1.19
C LYS A 238 5.60 10.09 0.26
N VAL A 239 5.35 8.90 0.79
CA VAL A 239 4.51 7.88 0.17
C VAL A 239 3.39 7.48 1.14
N GLY A 240 2.13 7.49 0.70
CA GLY A 240 1.01 7.06 1.54
C GLY A 240 1.09 5.57 1.86
N VAL A 241 0.86 4.73 0.84
CA VAL A 241 1.00 3.27 0.95
C VAL A 241 1.99 2.78 -0.08
N GLU A 242 3.02 2.04 0.36
CA GLU A 242 4.00 1.37 -0.50
C GLU A 242 3.89 -0.14 -0.29
N THR A 243 3.69 -0.90 -1.37
CA THR A 243 3.72 -2.36 -1.33
C THR A 243 4.73 -2.93 -2.33
N ALA A 244 5.49 -3.91 -1.85
CA ALA A 244 6.33 -4.79 -2.66
C ALA A 244 5.89 -6.26 -2.50
N VAL A 245 4.64 -6.49 -2.08
CA VAL A 245 4.10 -7.80 -1.72
C VAL A 245 2.86 -8.12 -2.54
N PRO A 246 2.67 -9.36 -3.01
CA PRO A 246 1.43 -9.79 -3.65
C PRO A 246 0.20 -9.73 -2.74
N ASN A 247 -0.99 -9.66 -3.33
CA ASN A 247 -2.30 -9.72 -2.66
C ASN A 247 -2.62 -8.55 -1.72
N THR A 248 -1.84 -7.47 -1.71
CA THR A 248 -2.15 -6.26 -0.94
C THR A 248 -3.47 -5.63 -1.38
N VAL A 249 -4.29 -5.25 -0.41
CA VAL A 249 -5.60 -4.60 -0.60
C VAL A 249 -5.55 -3.20 0.00
N ILE A 250 -5.80 -2.18 -0.82
CA ILE A 250 -5.76 -0.77 -0.42
C ILE A 250 -7.08 -0.13 -0.83
N TRP A 251 -7.98 0.08 0.15
CA TRP A 251 -9.31 0.59 -0.17
C TRP A 251 -9.88 1.55 0.88
N TYR A 252 -10.73 2.48 0.41
CA TYR A 252 -11.36 3.53 1.23
C TYR A 252 -10.39 4.47 1.96
N ASN A 253 -9.12 4.53 1.58
CA ASN A 253 -8.17 5.43 2.24
C ASN A 253 -8.33 6.87 1.71
N THR A 254 -8.10 7.83 2.60
CA THR A 254 -7.94 9.25 2.26
C THR A 254 -6.47 9.61 2.36
N ILE A 255 -5.86 10.01 1.25
CA ILE A 255 -4.43 10.34 1.17
C ILE A 255 -4.28 11.77 0.68
N THR A 256 -3.52 12.60 1.41
CA THR A 256 -3.33 14.02 1.07
C THR A 256 -1.85 14.40 1.08
N GLY A 257 -1.39 14.93 -0.04
CA GLY A 257 0.00 15.37 -0.24
C GLY A 257 0.97 14.24 -0.60
N GLY A 258 2.25 14.59 -0.69
CA GLY A 258 3.34 13.63 -0.90
C GLY A 258 3.82 13.48 -2.35
N ASP A 259 4.83 12.64 -2.53
CA ASP A 259 5.34 12.27 -3.85
C ASP A 259 4.44 11.21 -4.50
N CYS A 260 3.99 10.22 -3.73
CA CYS A 260 3.10 9.18 -4.23
C CYS A 260 2.01 8.79 -3.23
N GLY A 261 0.75 8.73 -3.66
CA GLY A 261 -0.34 8.26 -2.79
C GLY A 261 -0.26 6.77 -2.53
N ILE A 262 -0.40 5.97 -3.58
CA ILE A 262 -0.27 4.51 -3.56
C ILE A 262 0.81 4.09 -4.55
N LYS A 263 1.81 3.34 -4.09
CA LYS A 263 2.92 2.84 -4.90
C LYS A 263 3.00 1.32 -4.83
N ALA A 264 2.99 0.69 -6.00
CA ALA A 264 3.23 -0.73 -6.18
C ALA A 264 4.19 -0.91 -7.36
N SER A 265 5.44 -1.26 -7.09
CA SER A 265 6.49 -1.38 -8.10
C SER A 265 7.23 -2.70 -7.96
N PHE A 266 7.19 -3.52 -9.01
CA PHE A 266 7.77 -4.86 -9.01
C PHE A 266 8.79 -5.05 -10.13
N LYS A 267 9.51 -6.17 -10.11
CA LYS A 267 10.31 -6.59 -11.25
C LYS A 267 9.39 -6.98 -12.41
N LYS A 268 9.80 -6.66 -13.62
CA LYS A 268 9.07 -6.99 -14.83
C LYS A 268 9.02 -8.50 -15.04
N SER A 269 7.83 -9.06 -15.25
CA SER A 269 7.64 -10.43 -15.71
C SER A 269 7.35 -10.44 -17.22
N GLU A 270 7.95 -11.37 -17.96
CA GLU A 270 7.89 -11.39 -19.43
C GLU A 270 6.80 -12.31 -20.00
N ILE A 271 6.22 -13.23 -19.21
CA ILE A 271 5.56 -14.42 -19.80
C ILE A 271 4.12 -14.66 -19.30
N SER A 272 3.77 -14.49 -18.01
CA SER A 272 2.39 -14.75 -17.55
C SER A 272 2.00 -14.06 -16.23
N ALA A 273 0.70 -14.06 -15.89
CA ALA A 273 0.23 -13.41 -14.65
C ALA A 273 0.75 -14.09 -13.38
N GLY A 274 0.87 -15.41 -13.43
CA GLY A 274 1.22 -16.23 -12.26
C GLY A 274 2.70 -16.23 -11.93
N GLU A 275 3.53 -15.64 -12.79
CA GLU A 275 4.99 -15.59 -12.67
C GLU A 275 5.50 -14.17 -12.39
N GLY A 276 4.59 -13.22 -12.12
CA GLY A 276 4.98 -11.90 -11.64
C GLY A 276 5.39 -11.95 -10.17
N ASP A 277 6.45 -11.24 -9.80
CA ASP A 277 6.85 -11.07 -8.39
C ASP A 277 5.78 -10.32 -7.59
N GLY A 278 5.04 -9.42 -8.25
CA GLY A 278 3.91 -8.71 -7.67
C GLY A 278 2.62 -9.01 -8.39
N TYR A 279 1.70 -9.66 -7.69
CA TYR A 279 0.40 -10.01 -8.26
C TYR A 279 -0.78 -9.71 -7.34
N ASN A 280 -1.97 -9.55 -7.93
CA ASN A 280 -3.24 -9.33 -7.23
C ASN A 280 -3.27 -8.09 -6.33
N ILE A 281 -2.79 -6.95 -6.83
CA ILE A 281 -2.81 -5.69 -6.08
C ILE A 281 -4.12 -4.94 -6.35
N LEU A 282 -4.80 -4.50 -5.30
CA LEU A 282 -6.05 -3.73 -5.39
C LEU A 282 -5.90 -2.33 -4.80
N ALA A 283 -6.18 -1.30 -5.60
CA ALA A 283 -6.43 0.06 -5.16
C ALA A 283 -7.87 0.45 -5.52
N ALA A 284 -8.77 0.53 -4.54
CA ALA A 284 -10.16 0.86 -4.81
C ALA A 284 -10.81 1.86 -3.86
N LYS A 285 -11.64 2.75 -4.41
CA LYS A 285 -12.43 3.72 -3.64
C LYS A 285 -11.58 4.61 -2.71
N ASN A 286 -10.32 4.84 -3.06
CA ASN A 286 -9.46 5.77 -2.34
C ASN A 286 -9.71 7.19 -2.85
N LYS A 287 -9.53 8.16 -1.96
CA LYS A 287 -9.50 9.58 -2.29
C LYS A 287 -8.09 10.11 -2.10
N ILE A 288 -7.44 10.53 -3.18
CA ILE A 288 -6.05 10.95 -3.19
C ILE A 288 -5.95 12.34 -3.80
N THR A 289 -5.52 13.32 -3.00
CA THR A 289 -5.38 14.73 -3.41
C THR A 289 -3.98 15.24 -3.13
N ASP A 290 -3.54 16.23 -3.91
CA ASP A 290 -2.27 16.96 -3.73
C ASP A 290 -0.99 16.09 -3.79
N ALA A 291 -1.10 14.83 -4.22
CA ALA A 291 0.05 13.95 -4.44
C ALA A 291 0.57 14.10 -5.86
N LYS A 292 1.91 14.19 -6.05
CA LYS A 292 2.51 14.31 -7.40
C LYS A 292 2.07 13.17 -8.31
N THR A 293 2.09 11.93 -7.79
CA THR A 293 1.44 10.78 -8.41
C THR A 293 0.44 10.20 -7.42
N SER A 294 -0.84 10.13 -7.77
CA SER A 294 -1.85 9.58 -6.86
C SER A 294 -1.73 8.05 -6.76
N ILE A 295 -1.63 7.35 -7.88
CA ILE A 295 -1.48 5.89 -7.93
C ILE A 295 -0.40 5.55 -8.96
N LEU A 296 0.63 4.82 -8.54
CA LEU A 296 1.71 4.31 -9.38
C LEU A 296 1.73 2.78 -9.32
N TYR A 297 1.36 2.13 -10.42
CA TYR A 297 1.54 0.70 -10.64
C TYR A 297 2.63 0.47 -11.68
N GLU A 298 3.70 -0.24 -11.31
CA GLU A 298 4.78 -0.62 -12.21
C GLU A 298 4.99 -2.12 -12.16
N ASN A 299 4.89 -2.76 -13.33
CA ASN A 299 5.08 -4.21 -13.49
C ASN A 299 4.16 -5.06 -12.61
N VAL A 300 2.99 -4.55 -12.24
CA VAL A 300 1.99 -5.30 -11.46
C VAL A 300 1.34 -6.34 -12.36
N SER A 301 1.31 -7.58 -11.89
CA SER A 301 0.52 -8.65 -12.51
C SER A 301 -0.87 -8.70 -11.88
N ASN A 302 -1.94 -8.63 -12.66
CA ASN A 302 -3.31 -8.56 -12.11
C ASN A 302 -3.51 -7.40 -11.12
N GLY A 303 -3.28 -6.18 -11.59
CA GLY A 303 -3.53 -4.95 -10.85
C GLY A 303 -4.95 -4.44 -11.11
N VAL A 304 -5.62 -3.99 -10.04
CA VAL A 304 -6.95 -3.38 -10.12
C VAL A 304 -6.93 -1.98 -9.52
N ILE A 305 -7.34 -0.99 -10.32
CA ILE A 305 -7.53 0.40 -9.95
C ILE A 305 -9.00 0.74 -10.20
N LEU A 306 -9.83 0.83 -9.17
CA LEU A 306 -11.29 0.88 -9.31
C LEU A 306 -11.93 1.99 -8.46
N LEU A 307 -12.78 2.82 -9.05
CA LEU A 307 -13.62 3.78 -8.32
C LEU A 307 -12.84 4.79 -7.44
N ASN A 308 -11.58 5.07 -7.74
CA ASN A 308 -10.78 6.04 -6.99
C ASN A 308 -11.09 7.48 -7.44
N GLU A 309 -10.98 8.43 -6.51
CA GLU A 309 -10.83 9.85 -6.81
C GLU A 309 -9.35 10.20 -6.69
N ALA A 310 -8.73 10.60 -7.80
CA ALA A 310 -7.28 10.81 -7.90
C ALA A 310 -6.96 11.98 -8.85
N GLU A 311 -5.73 12.48 -8.78
CA GLU A 311 -5.24 13.51 -9.71
C GLU A 311 -4.45 12.89 -10.84
N ASN A 312 -3.41 12.10 -10.50
CA ASN A 312 -2.48 11.51 -11.46
C ASN A 312 -2.38 10.00 -11.24
N VAL A 313 -2.81 9.20 -12.21
CA VAL A 313 -2.71 7.74 -12.17
C VAL A 313 -1.76 7.28 -13.26
N THR A 314 -0.72 6.53 -12.89
CA THR A 314 0.22 5.91 -13.83
C THR A 314 0.24 4.40 -13.61
N ALA A 315 -0.02 3.66 -14.67
CA ALA A 315 0.13 2.21 -14.68
C ALA A 315 0.98 1.79 -15.89
N SER A 316 2.12 1.15 -15.62
CA SER A 316 3.08 0.78 -16.67
C SER A 316 3.66 -0.61 -16.52
N GLY A 317 3.91 -1.26 -17.66
CA GLY A 317 4.52 -2.59 -17.71
C GLY A 317 3.67 -3.70 -17.06
N CYS A 318 2.40 -3.45 -16.79
CA CYS A 318 1.52 -4.39 -16.10
C CYS A 318 1.06 -5.51 -17.05
N THR A 319 1.03 -6.75 -16.56
CA THR A 319 0.60 -7.89 -17.39
C THR A 319 -0.91 -7.92 -17.54
N TYR A 320 -1.63 -7.81 -16.43
CA TYR A 320 -3.10 -7.73 -16.39
C TYR A 320 -3.49 -6.52 -15.57
N LEU A 321 -4.22 -5.59 -16.17
CA LEU A 321 -4.54 -4.32 -15.57
C LEU A 321 -6.02 -3.97 -15.79
N TYR A 322 -6.72 -3.66 -14.71
CA TYR A 322 -8.12 -3.25 -14.72
C TYR A 322 -8.21 -1.86 -14.12
N VAL A 323 -8.42 -0.85 -14.94
CA VAL A 323 -8.55 0.55 -14.52
C VAL A 323 -9.96 1.00 -14.83
N ASN A 324 -10.87 0.93 -13.87
CA ASN A 324 -12.29 1.13 -14.14
C ASN A 324 -12.94 2.17 -13.24
N GLU A 325 -13.84 2.96 -13.81
CA GLU A 325 -14.76 3.87 -13.10
C GLU A 325 -14.07 4.88 -12.17
N ASN A 326 -12.79 5.20 -12.42
CA ASN A 326 -12.05 6.19 -11.63
C ASN A 326 -12.39 7.62 -12.06
N LYS A 327 -12.32 8.56 -11.12
CA LYS A 327 -12.34 10.00 -11.37
C LYS A 327 -10.92 10.54 -11.23
N VAL A 328 -10.26 10.73 -12.37
CA VAL A 328 -8.87 11.23 -12.49
C VAL A 328 -8.91 12.68 -12.99
N THR A 329 -8.59 13.65 -12.14
CA THR A 329 -8.78 15.06 -12.50
C THR A 329 -7.69 15.62 -13.42
N ALA A 330 -6.45 15.11 -13.36
CA ALA A 330 -5.34 15.61 -14.16
C ALA A 330 -4.92 14.64 -15.27
N SER A 331 -4.30 13.49 -14.95
CA SER A 331 -3.74 12.60 -15.96
C SER A 331 -3.90 11.12 -15.64
N LEU A 332 -4.40 10.35 -16.61
CA LEU A 332 -4.37 8.90 -16.63
C LEU A 332 -3.35 8.42 -17.67
N ALA A 333 -2.24 7.85 -17.22
CA ALA A 333 -1.16 7.35 -18.06
C ALA A 333 -1.08 5.82 -18.01
N LEU A 334 -1.33 5.17 -19.14
CA LEU A 334 -1.33 3.72 -19.31
C LEU A 334 -0.24 3.37 -20.33
N LYS A 335 0.82 2.67 -19.93
CA LYS A 335 1.99 2.45 -20.79
C LYS A 335 2.48 1.01 -20.80
N ASN A 336 2.72 0.43 -21.99
CA ASN A 336 3.37 -0.88 -22.13
C ASN A 336 2.71 -2.03 -21.33
N ASN A 337 1.40 -1.95 -21.10
CA ASN A 337 0.62 -2.99 -20.44
C ASN A 337 0.18 -4.06 -21.44
N ASN A 338 0.06 -5.32 -21.03
CA ASN A 338 -0.23 -6.41 -21.98
C ASN A 338 -1.72 -6.71 -22.14
N TYR A 339 -2.44 -6.91 -21.05
CA TYR A 339 -3.88 -7.16 -21.04
C TYR A 339 -4.55 -6.10 -20.19
N MET A 340 -5.34 -5.24 -20.83
CA MET A 340 -5.88 -4.06 -20.15
C MET A 340 -7.37 -3.90 -20.39
N ILE A 341 -8.11 -3.72 -19.31
CA ILE A 341 -9.49 -3.22 -19.35
C ILE A 341 -9.50 -1.84 -18.70
N ALA A 342 -9.79 -0.81 -19.49
CA ALA A 342 -9.90 0.56 -19.04
C ALA A 342 -11.28 1.15 -19.38
N ASN A 343 -12.23 1.05 -18.46
CA ASN A 343 -13.64 1.36 -18.72
C ASN A 343 -14.26 2.37 -17.74
N GLY A 344 -15.01 3.35 -18.23
CA GLY A 344 -15.83 4.27 -17.45
C GLY A 344 -15.05 5.29 -16.61
N ASN A 345 -13.74 5.43 -16.82
CA ASN A 345 -12.96 6.42 -16.08
C ASN A 345 -13.16 7.81 -16.67
N ARG A 346 -13.20 8.82 -15.82
CA ARG A 346 -13.08 10.22 -16.22
C ARG A 346 -11.63 10.63 -16.04
N ALA A 347 -11.01 11.19 -17.08
CA ALA A 347 -9.63 11.65 -17.03
C ALA A 347 -9.53 13.06 -17.61
N GLY A 348 -8.78 13.96 -16.97
CA GLY A 348 -8.46 15.26 -17.55
C GLY A 348 -7.66 15.12 -18.84
N ASN A 349 -6.65 14.25 -18.82
CA ASN A 349 -5.87 13.82 -19.98
C ASN A 349 -5.68 12.30 -19.95
N LEU A 350 -5.65 11.67 -21.11
CA LEU A 350 -5.33 10.25 -21.27
C LEU A 350 -4.08 10.08 -22.13
N THR A 351 -3.12 9.30 -21.63
CA THR A 351 -1.98 8.82 -22.40
C THR A 351 -2.03 7.29 -22.48
N ASP A 352 -2.24 6.77 -23.69
CA ASP A 352 -2.19 5.34 -24.02
C ASP A 352 -1.00 5.11 -24.97
N ASN A 353 0.03 4.38 -24.54
CA ASN A 353 1.21 4.09 -25.38
C ASN A 353 1.75 2.67 -25.18
N GLY A 354 1.99 1.94 -26.27
CA GLY A 354 2.65 0.63 -26.25
C GLY A 354 1.85 -0.49 -25.58
N ASN A 355 0.58 -0.26 -25.24
CA ASN A 355 -0.29 -1.27 -24.65
C ASN A 355 -0.74 -2.31 -25.70
N LYS A 356 -0.90 -3.57 -25.28
CA LYS A 356 -1.45 -4.68 -26.08
C LYS A 356 -2.82 -5.09 -25.50
N ASN A 357 -3.54 -5.96 -26.22
CA ASN A 357 -4.83 -6.57 -25.82
C ASN A 357 -5.75 -5.66 -24.97
N LYS A 358 -6.05 -4.48 -25.52
CA LYS A 358 -6.78 -3.41 -24.81
C LYS A 358 -8.28 -3.47 -25.05
N ASN A 359 -9.06 -3.27 -24.00
CA ASN A 359 -10.52 -3.21 -24.01
C ASN A 359 -11.03 -2.05 -23.13
N GLY A 360 -12.22 -1.51 -23.41
CA GLY A 360 -12.87 -0.47 -22.61
C GLY A 360 -12.98 0.89 -23.32
N ASP A 361 -13.99 1.69 -22.97
CA ASP A 361 -14.38 2.93 -23.67
C ASP A 361 -13.25 3.96 -23.79
N ASN A 362 -12.47 4.15 -22.73
CA ASN A 362 -11.38 5.12 -22.70
C ASN A 362 -10.23 4.76 -23.65
N VAL A 363 -10.07 3.49 -23.98
CA VAL A 363 -8.99 3.00 -24.84
C VAL A 363 -9.46 2.61 -26.25
N THR A 364 -10.78 2.59 -26.48
CA THR A 364 -11.42 2.14 -27.74
C THR A 364 -12.24 3.19 -28.48
N ASN A 365 -12.09 4.49 -28.15
CA ASN A 365 -12.70 5.64 -28.84
C ASN A 365 -14.18 5.43 -29.27
N LEU A 366 -15.13 5.81 -28.41
CA LEU A 366 -16.56 5.66 -28.70
C LEU A 366 -17.04 6.46 -29.92
N ASP A 367 -16.33 7.52 -30.33
CA ASP A 367 -16.69 8.35 -31.48
C ASP A 367 -16.30 7.72 -32.84
N GLU A 368 -15.45 6.69 -32.85
CA GLU A 368 -15.08 5.92 -34.05
C GLU A 368 -16.01 4.72 -34.33
N ARG A 369 -16.86 4.35 -33.37
CA ARG A 369 -17.84 3.24 -33.51
C ARG A 369 -18.96 3.45 -34.53
N PRO A 370 -19.48 4.68 -34.78
CA PRO A 370 -20.60 4.85 -35.70
C PRO A 370 -20.22 4.66 -37.18
N GLU A 371 -18.97 4.91 -37.57
CA GLU A 371 -18.52 4.79 -38.97
C GLU A 371 -18.01 3.39 -39.32
N ALA A 372 -17.47 2.65 -38.34
CA ALA A 372 -16.97 1.31 -38.54
C ALA A 372 -18.08 0.27 -38.26
N GLY A 373 -18.94 0.03 -39.26
CA GLY A 373 -19.89 -1.09 -39.23
C GLY A 373 -19.17 -2.39 -38.84
N VAL A 374 -19.52 -2.95 -37.67
CA VAL A 374 -19.01 -4.21 -37.10
C VAL A 374 -17.52 -4.43 -37.38
N ASN A 375 -16.66 -3.52 -36.92
CA ASN A 375 -15.24 -3.83 -36.87
C ASN A 375 -14.99 -4.86 -35.77
N GLU A 376 -14.65 -6.10 -36.15
CA GLU A 376 -14.28 -7.18 -35.22
C GLU A 376 -13.11 -6.77 -34.30
N ALA A 377 -12.25 -5.83 -34.72
CA ALA A 377 -11.20 -5.28 -33.87
C ALA A 377 -11.73 -4.47 -32.66
N LEU A 378 -12.99 -4.02 -32.71
CA LEU A 378 -13.68 -3.26 -31.65
C LEU A 378 -14.66 -4.13 -30.84
N GLN A 379 -14.80 -5.42 -31.17
CA GLN A 379 -15.48 -6.37 -30.30
C GLN A 379 -14.63 -6.61 -29.05
N PRO A 380 -15.25 -6.85 -27.87
CA PRO A 380 -14.50 -7.30 -26.70
C PRO A 380 -13.72 -8.55 -27.08
N HIS A 381 -12.40 -8.44 -27.17
CA HIS A 381 -11.55 -9.61 -27.40
C HIS A 381 -11.61 -10.45 -26.12
N ILE A 382 -12.46 -11.48 -26.10
CA ILE A 382 -12.44 -12.50 -25.07
C ILE A 382 -11.20 -13.36 -25.36
N ASN A 383 -10.04 -12.90 -24.89
CA ASN A 383 -8.83 -13.68 -25.01
C ASN A 383 -8.87 -14.81 -23.97
N THR A 384 -9.06 -16.04 -24.44
CA THR A 384 -9.07 -17.25 -23.60
C THR A 384 -7.74 -17.50 -22.89
N GLU A 385 -6.66 -16.86 -23.35
CA GLU A 385 -5.33 -16.93 -22.75
C GLU A 385 -5.14 -15.94 -21.58
N GLN A 386 -6.09 -15.01 -21.37
CA GLN A 386 -6.01 -13.94 -20.36
C GLN A 386 -5.90 -14.46 -18.90
N PHE A 387 -6.16 -15.74 -18.66
CA PHE A 387 -6.05 -16.34 -17.33
C PHE A 387 -5.25 -17.65 -17.32
N VAL A 388 -4.58 -17.98 -18.42
CA VAL A 388 -3.77 -19.21 -18.52
C VAL A 388 -2.62 -19.13 -17.50
N GLY A 389 -2.49 -20.18 -16.69
CA GLY A 389 -1.50 -20.27 -15.61
C GLY A 389 -1.90 -19.58 -14.29
N MET A 390 -2.96 -18.76 -14.27
CA MET A 390 -3.44 -18.19 -13.01
C MET A 390 -4.20 -19.23 -12.19
N LYS A 391 -3.76 -19.47 -10.95
CA LYS A 391 -4.55 -20.22 -9.98
C LYS A 391 -5.87 -19.46 -9.74
N ARG A 392 -6.98 -20.21 -9.75
CA ARG A 392 -8.32 -19.68 -9.51
C ARG A 392 -8.39 -18.99 -8.15
N LYS A 393 -9.07 -17.84 -8.05
CA LYS A 393 -9.24 -17.15 -6.76
C LYS A 393 -10.18 -17.95 -5.86
N ALA A 394 -9.61 -18.69 -4.91
CA ALA A 394 -10.36 -19.51 -3.96
C ALA A 394 -10.80 -18.73 -2.71
N ALA A 395 -10.10 -17.64 -2.39
CA ALA A 395 -10.33 -16.83 -1.19
C ALA A 395 -10.12 -15.33 -1.44
N VAL A 396 -10.74 -14.51 -0.60
CA VAL A 396 -10.62 -13.04 -0.54
C VAL A 396 -9.93 -12.67 0.76
N ARG A 397 -8.93 -11.78 0.67
CA ARG A 397 -8.25 -11.24 1.84
C ARG A 397 -9.18 -10.26 2.56
N GLU A 398 -9.33 -10.45 3.87
CA GLU A 398 -9.99 -9.55 4.81
C GLU A 398 -9.00 -9.10 5.90
N LEU A 399 -9.42 -8.18 6.79
CA LEU A 399 -8.59 -7.59 7.84
C LEU A 399 -7.91 -8.62 8.76
N THR A 400 -8.56 -9.76 9.01
CA THR A 400 -8.10 -10.75 9.99
C THR A 400 -7.79 -12.12 9.38
N ASP A 401 -8.20 -12.42 8.14
CA ASP A 401 -7.90 -13.70 7.50
C ASP A 401 -8.19 -13.67 5.99
N SER A 402 -7.97 -14.78 5.30
CA SER A 402 -8.52 -15.09 3.98
C SER A 402 -9.83 -15.87 4.09
N ARG A 403 -10.93 -15.31 3.59
CA ARG A 403 -12.25 -15.96 3.55
C ARG A 403 -12.48 -16.66 2.21
N GLN A 404 -13.07 -17.86 2.21
CA GLN A 404 -13.43 -18.52 0.95
C GLN A 404 -14.36 -17.65 0.10
N LEU A 405 -14.11 -17.59 -1.21
CA LEU A 405 -14.77 -16.64 -2.11
C LEU A 405 -16.30 -16.82 -2.13
N ASN A 406 -16.81 -18.05 -2.15
CA ASN A 406 -18.24 -18.34 -2.13
C ASN A 406 -18.92 -17.86 -0.83
N VAL A 407 -18.28 -18.05 0.32
CA VAL A 407 -18.77 -17.60 1.63
C VAL A 407 -18.78 -16.07 1.66
N TYR A 408 -17.66 -15.45 1.30
CA TYR A 408 -17.53 -14.00 1.21
C TYR A 408 -18.59 -13.36 0.32
N LEU A 409 -18.82 -13.92 -0.87
CA LEU A 409 -19.84 -13.44 -1.81
C LEU A 409 -21.24 -13.55 -1.23
N THR A 410 -21.58 -14.70 -0.64
CA THR A 410 -22.92 -14.93 -0.07
C THR A 410 -23.23 -13.94 1.04
N GLU A 411 -22.30 -13.74 1.98
CA GLU A 411 -22.47 -12.83 3.10
C GLU A 411 -22.47 -11.37 2.68
N SER A 412 -21.57 -10.99 1.77
CA SER A 412 -21.48 -9.61 1.28
C SER A 412 -22.73 -9.21 0.49
N LEU A 413 -23.26 -10.11 -0.35
CA LEU A 413 -24.53 -9.89 -1.05
C LEU A 413 -25.71 -9.78 -0.07
N THR A 414 -25.71 -10.57 1.00
CA THR A 414 -26.77 -10.54 2.03
C THR A 414 -26.70 -9.27 2.87
N SER A 415 -25.50 -8.76 3.15
CA SER A 415 -25.27 -7.57 3.96
C SER A 415 -25.27 -6.25 3.17
N GLY A 416 -25.53 -6.31 1.85
CA GLY A 416 -25.54 -5.13 0.98
C GLY A 416 -24.17 -4.45 0.84
N LYS A 417 -23.08 -5.15 1.17
CA LYS A 417 -21.72 -4.61 1.06
C LYS A 417 -21.27 -4.58 -0.40
N THR A 418 -20.45 -3.58 -0.75
CA THR A 418 -19.78 -3.60 -2.06
C THR A 418 -18.75 -4.72 -2.08
N VAL A 419 -18.85 -5.60 -3.08
CA VAL A 419 -17.91 -6.70 -3.31
C VAL A 419 -17.00 -6.32 -4.47
N ILE A 420 -15.69 -6.33 -4.25
CA ILE A 420 -14.69 -6.19 -5.31
C ILE A 420 -13.91 -7.50 -5.39
N VAL A 421 -14.22 -8.32 -6.39
CA VAL A 421 -13.42 -9.50 -6.70
C VAL A 421 -12.54 -9.15 -7.89
N PRO A 422 -11.22 -8.96 -7.71
CA PRO A 422 -10.32 -8.79 -8.84
C PRO A 422 -10.43 -10.02 -9.74
N PRO A 423 -10.42 -9.83 -11.06
CA PRO A 423 -10.56 -10.91 -12.01
C PRO A 423 -9.44 -11.94 -11.88
N GLY A 424 -9.81 -13.19 -12.14
CA GLY A 424 -8.98 -14.39 -12.11
C GLY A 424 -9.84 -15.56 -12.60
N GLY A 425 -9.20 -16.66 -13.03
CA GLY A 425 -9.95 -17.83 -13.54
C GLY A 425 -11.03 -18.28 -12.54
N LEU A 426 -12.29 -18.31 -12.98
CA LEU A 426 -13.45 -18.68 -12.15
C LEU A 426 -13.46 -20.18 -11.84
N CYS A 427 -14.00 -20.55 -10.66
CA CYS A 427 -14.16 -21.92 -10.18
C CYS A 427 -15.26 -22.69 -10.92
N GLU A 428 -15.03 -23.97 -11.25
CA GLU A 428 -15.94 -24.92 -11.91
C GLU A 428 -17.20 -25.31 -11.11
N ARG A 429 -17.38 -24.80 -9.89
CA ARG A 429 -18.49 -25.19 -9.00
C ARG A 429 -19.23 -24.00 -8.41
N ALA A 430 -19.85 -23.20 -9.26
CA ALA A 430 -20.89 -22.28 -8.83
C ALA A 430 -22.10 -22.44 -9.75
N ASP A 431 -23.22 -22.91 -9.20
CA ASP A 431 -24.57 -22.78 -9.78
C ASP A 431 -25.02 -21.30 -9.80
N VAL A 432 -24.13 -20.39 -10.18
CA VAL A 432 -24.38 -18.96 -10.29
C VAL A 432 -24.26 -18.59 -11.76
N VAL A 433 -25.41 -18.52 -12.43
CA VAL A 433 -25.52 -18.11 -13.82
C VAL A 433 -25.21 -16.62 -13.93
N PHE A 434 -24.11 -16.28 -14.62
CA PHE A 434 -23.79 -14.91 -15.01
C PHE A 434 -24.70 -14.50 -16.18
N GLN A 435 -25.78 -13.75 -15.92
CA GLN A 435 -26.54 -13.10 -16.98
C GLN A 435 -26.08 -11.66 -17.20
N HIS A 436 -25.48 -11.43 -18.37
CA HIS A 436 -25.19 -10.10 -18.90
C HIS A 436 -26.51 -9.41 -19.29
N ARG A 437 -26.82 -8.28 -18.65
CA ARG A 437 -27.76 -7.30 -19.22
C ARG A 437 -27.23 -5.89 -19.05
N GLY A 438 -26.71 -5.33 -20.14
CA GLY A 438 -26.89 -3.93 -20.48
C GLY A 438 -26.03 -2.87 -19.79
N ARG A 439 -25.15 -2.27 -20.60
CA ARG A 439 -24.60 -0.90 -20.61
C ARG A 439 -23.82 -0.32 -19.43
N ASN A 440 -23.92 -0.74 -18.17
CA ASN A 440 -23.11 -0.13 -17.11
C ASN A 440 -22.76 -1.15 -16.01
N GLY A 441 -21.47 -1.52 -15.91
CA GLY A 441 -20.90 -2.20 -14.74
C GLY A 441 -21.28 -3.66 -14.53
N LEU A 442 -20.33 -4.44 -14.01
CA LEU A 442 -20.56 -5.81 -13.55
C LEU A 442 -21.26 -5.72 -12.17
N CYS A 443 -22.60 -5.64 -12.16
CA CYS A 443 -23.39 -5.60 -10.93
C CYS A 443 -23.98 -6.98 -10.64
N LEU A 444 -23.58 -7.59 -9.51
CA LEU A 444 -24.12 -8.87 -9.05
C LEU A 444 -25.51 -8.64 -8.42
N ARG A 445 -26.55 -9.27 -8.98
CA ARG A 445 -27.86 -9.41 -8.32
C ARG A 445 -28.24 -10.89 -8.27
N ARG A 446 -28.80 -11.31 -7.13
CA ARG A 446 -29.36 -12.65 -6.92
C ARG A 446 -30.47 -12.91 -7.96
N ALA A 447 -30.40 -14.05 -8.65
CA ALA A 447 -31.56 -14.55 -9.40
C ALA A 447 -32.62 -15.00 -8.37
N GLU A 448 -33.83 -14.48 -8.52
CA GLU A 448 -35.00 -14.92 -7.73
C GLU A 448 -35.37 -16.36 -8.04
#